data_AF-A0A6L3X186-F1
#
_entry.id   AF-A0A6L3X186-F1
#
_cell.length_a   1.000
_cell.length_b   1.000
_cell.length_c   1.000
_cell.angle_alpha   90.00
_cell.angle_beta   90.00
_cell.angle_gamma   90.00
#
_symmetry.space_group_name_H-M   'P 1'
#
loop_
_entity.id
_entity.type
_entity.pdbx_description
1 polymer ?
#
loop_
_entity_poly.entity_id
_entity_poly.type
_entity_poly.pdbx_seq_one_letter_code
_entity_poly.pdbx_strand_id
1 'polypeptide(L)'
;VEELDKIADKFARDDKGPQPAVTDYRGMATTELPVATSKFPTTRYSLVELLPKTGRKHQLRRHLAHLRHPIIGDSKHGDLRQNRSAAEHFG
;
A
#
# COMPACT_ATOMS: atom_id res chain seq x y z
N VAL A 1 -13.33 -7.06 -10.94
CA VAL A 1 -13.99 -5.86 -11.47
C VAL A 1 -13.82 -4.75 -10.44
N GLU A 2 -13.32 -3.57 -10.82
CA GLU A 2 -13.05 -2.48 -9.88
C GLU A 2 -14.38 -1.81 -9.47
N GLU A 3 -14.72 -1.89 -8.19
CA GLU A 3 -15.94 -1.27 -7.64
C GLU A 3 -15.77 0.26 -7.60
N LEU A 4 -16.72 0.98 -8.21
CA LEU A 4 -16.72 2.44 -8.33
C LEU A 4 -17.25 3.07 -7.05
N ASP A 5 -16.51 4.04 -6.53
CA ASP A 5 -16.88 4.84 -5.36
C ASP A 5 -17.76 6.01 -5.82
N LYS A 6 -18.99 6.07 -5.28
CA LYS A 6 -19.99 7.08 -5.67
C LYS A 6 -19.58 8.53 -5.38
N ILE A 7 -18.58 8.75 -4.53
CA ILE A 7 -18.06 10.07 -4.15
C ILE A 7 -16.82 10.39 -4.98
N ALA A 8 -15.82 9.51 -4.99
CA ALA A 8 -14.56 9.77 -5.68
C ALA A 8 -14.65 9.62 -7.22
N ASP A 9 -15.53 8.74 -7.71
CA ASP A 9 -15.67 8.44 -9.13
C ASP A 9 -16.91 9.11 -9.78
N LYS A 10 -17.63 9.97 -9.05
CA LYS A 10 -18.86 10.63 -9.55
C LYS A 10 -18.68 11.36 -10.88
N PHE A 11 -17.48 11.90 -11.12
CA PHE A 11 -17.11 12.62 -12.34
C PHE A 11 -16.01 11.90 -13.13
N ALA A 12 -15.76 10.63 -12.84
CA ALA A 12 -14.77 9.86 -13.56
C ALA A 12 -15.27 9.58 -14.99
N ARG A 13 -14.49 9.99 -15.98
CA ARG A 13 -14.70 9.56 -17.37
C ARG A 13 -14.42 8.07 -17.48
N ASP A 14 -15.35 7.31 -18.07
CA ASP A 14 -15.23 5.86 -18.29
C ASP A 14 -14.18 5.52 -19.37
N ASP A 15 -13.97 6.40 -20.34
CA ASP A 15 -12.98 6.23 -21.40
C ASP A 15 -11.65 6.91 -21.03
N LYS A 16 -10.96 6.33 -20.06
CA LYS A 16 -9.59 6.72 -19.70
C LYS A 16 -8.62 5.76 -20.36
N GLY A 17 -7.95 6.25 -21.41
CA GLY A 17 -6.76 5.58 -21.96
C GLY A 17 -5.68 5.35 -20.89
N PRO A 18 -4.61 4.59 -21.21
CA PRO A 18 -3.55 4.27 -20.26
C PRO A 18 -3.00 5.53 -19.57
N GLN A 19 -3.08 5.57 -18.24
CA GLN A 19 -2.55 6.69 -17.45
C GLN A 19 -1.18 6.34 -16.90
N PRO A 20 -0.18 7.23 -17.04
CA PRO A 20 1.11 7.03 -16.41
C PRO A 20 0.96 7.02 -14.88
N ALA A 21 1.79 6.23 -14.22
CA ALA A 21 1.86 6.14 -12.77
C ALA A 21 3.34 6.16 -12.36
N VAL A 22 3.82 7.32 -11.92
CA VAL A 22 5.24 7.56 -11.58
C VAL A 22 5.33 8.09 -10.15
N THR A 23 6.12 7.40 -9.33
CA THR A 23 6.40 7.75 -7.95
C THR A 23 7.87 7.49 -7.68
N ASP A 24 8.58 8.51 -7.21
CA ASP A 24 9.92 8.32 -6.65
C ASP A 24 9.78 7.84 -5.21
N TYR A 25 10.71 7.00 -4.74
CA TYR A 25 10.70 6.52 -3.38
C TYR A 25 12.10 6.51 -2.77
N ARG A 26 12.17 6.67 -1.46
CA ARG A 26 13.41 6.59 -0.69
C ARG A 26 13.19 5.79 0.60
N GLY A 27 14.01 4.77 0.83
CA GLY A 27 14.04 4.07 2.11
C GLY A 27 14.64 4.96 3.19
N MET A 28 13.89 5.18 4.27
CA MET A 28 14.29 6.07 5.37
C MET A 28 14.83 5.29 6.56
N ALA A 29 14.15 4.21 6.93
CA ALA A 29 14.57 3.35 8.03
C ALA A 29 14.01 1.94 7.84
N THR A 30 14.61 0.98 8.51
CA THR A 30 14.12 -0.40 8.60
C THR A 30 14.25 -0.87 10.03
N THR A 31 13.33 -1.73 10.46
CA THR A 31 13.38 -2.34 11.79
C THR A 31 12.88 -3.78 11.72
N GLU A 32 13.35 -4.61 12.64
CA GLU A 32 12.84 -5.95 12.88
C GLU A 32 12.26 -5.98 14.28
N LEU A 33 11.00 -6.38 14.39
CA LEU A 33 10.27 -6.44 15.64
C LEU A 33 9.98 -7.90 16.00
N PRO A 34 9.95 -8.24 17.31
CA PRO A 34 9.57 -9.56 17.81
C PRO A 34 8.05 -9.78 17.72
N VAL A 35 7.49 -9.49 16.55
CA VAL A 35 6.08 -9.64 16.23
C VAL A 35 5.95 -10.83 15.28
N ALA A 36 5.30 -11.88 15.76
CA ALA A 36 5.10 -13.09 14.97
C ALA A 36 4.03 -12.84 13.90
N THR A 37 4.38 -13.08 12.64
CA THR A 37 3.43 -13.03 11.54
C THR A 37 3.44 -14.34 10.75
N SER A 38 2.28 -14.99 10.70
CA SER A 38 2.10 -16.28 10.03
C SER A 38 3.06 -17.35 10.59
N LYS A 39 4.10 -17.73 9.84
CA LYS A 39 5.08 -18.75 10.24
C LYS A 39 6.40 -18.16 10.75
N PHE A 40 6.54 -16.83 10.71
CA PHE A 40 7.77 -16.15 11.06
C PHE A 40 7.67 -15.61 12.49
N PRO A 41 8.68 -15.85 13.34
CA PRO A 41 8.67 -15.40 14.74
C PRO A 41 8.89 -13.89 14.89
N THR A 42 9.48 -13.26 13.87
CA THR A 42 9.76 -11.83 13.81
C THR A 42 9.21 -11.24 12.50
N THR A 43 9.02 -9.93 12.48
CA THR A 43 8.52 -9.20 11.32
C THR A 43 9.38 -7.97 11.06
N ARG A 44 9.69 -7.73 9.77
CA ARG A 44 10.45 -6.56 9.33
C ARG A 44 9.51 -5.49 8.79
N TYR A 45 9.76 -4.25 9.18
CA TYR A 45 9.06 -3.07 8.69
C TYR A 45 10.05 -2.08 8.08
N SER A 46 9.55 -1.25 7.17
CA SER A 46 10.34 -0.20 6.51
C SER A 46 9.56 1.10 6.51
N LEU A 47 10.23 2.19 6.88
CA LEU A 47 9.76 3.54 6.70
C LEU A 47 10.24 4.03 5.33
N VAL A 48 9.31 4.45 4.48
CA VAL A 48 9.59 4.84 3.10
C VAL A 48 8.98 6.21 2.83
N GLU A 49 9.78 7.12 2.30
CA GLU A 49 9.32 8.38 1.73
C GLU A 49 8.87 8.16 0.28
N LEU A 50 7.72 8.72 -0.10
CA LEU A 50 7.13 8.58 -1.43
C LEU A 50 6.82 9.96 -2.02
N LEU A 51 7.31 10.22 -3.23
CA LEU A 51 7.04 11.44 -3.98
C LEU A 51 6.28 11.11 -5.28
N PRO A 52 4.93 11.10 -5.26
CA PRO A 52 4.14 10.87 -6.47
C PRO A 52 4.32 12.02 -7.47
N LYS A 53 4.75 11.70 -8.69
CA LYS A 53 4.81 12.65 -9.83
C LYS A 53 3.51 12.69 -10.63
N THR A 54 2.65 11.70 -10.44
CA THR A 54 1.32 11.55 -11.04
C THR A 54 0.30 11.20 -9.97
N GLY A 55 -1.00 11.30 -10.27
CA GLY A 55 -2.11 11.10 -9.32
C GLY A 55 -3.09 9.99 -9.70
N ARG A 56 -2.62 8.84 -10.18
CA ARG A 56 -3.52 7.73 -10.56
C ARG A 56 -4.21 7.15 -9.31
N LYS A 57 -5.46 6.70 -9.46
CA LYS A 57 -6.22 6.06 -8.37
C LYS A 57 -5.43 4.89 -7.76
N HIS A 58 -5.30 4.89 -6.44
CA HIS A 58 -4.53 3.92 -5.66
C HIS A 58 -3.03 3.79 -6.01
N GLN A 59 -2.44 4.81 -6.65
CA GLN A 59 -1.07 4.73 -7.19
C GLN A 59 -0.03 4.23 -6.17
N LEU A 60 0.11 4.91 -5.03
CA LEU A 60 1.12 4.56 -4.01
C LEU A 60 0.93 3.13 -3.48
N ARG A 61 -0.32 2.78 -3.17
CA ARG A 61 -0.73 1.47 -2.66
C ARG A 61 -0.35 0.36 -3.64
N ARG A 62 -0.70 0.51 -4.93
CA ARG A 62 -0.39 -0.46 -5.98
C ARG A 62 1.11 -0.55 -6.27
N HIS A 63 1.83 0.58 -6.28
CA HIS A 63 3.28 0.60 -6.47
C HIS A 63 3.99 -0.18 -5.35
N LEU A 64 3.66 0.12 -4.10
CA LEU A 64 4.25 -0.53 -2.94
C LEU A 64 3.89 -2.02 -2.85
N ALA A 65 2.65 -2.40 -3.18
CA ALA A 65 2.26 -3.79 -3.32
C ALA A 65 3.10 -4.53 -4.39
N HIS A 66 3.33 -3.88 -5.54
CA HIS A 66 4.14 -4.45 -6.62
C HIS A 66 5.62 -4.63 -6.22
N LEU A 67 6.16 -3.70 -5.44
CA LEU A 67 7.50 -3.81 -4.86
C LEU A 67 7.60 -4.83 -3.70
N ARG A 68 6.50 -5.51 -3.35
CA ARG A 68 6.39 -6.40 -2.17
C ARG A 68 6.68 -5.70 -0.85
N HIS A 69 6.39 -4.40 -0.78
CA HIS A 69 6.45 -3.58 0.44
C HIS A 69 5.08 -2.92 0.68
N PRO A 70 3.98 -3.68 0.80
CA PRO A 70 2.65 -3.12 0.94
C PRO A 70 2.52 -2.18 2.15
N ILE A 71 1.67 -1.16 2.02
CA ILE A 71 1.36 -0.25 3.12
C ILE A 71 0.56 -1.01 4.20
N ILE A 72 1.00 -0.89 5.45
CA ILE A 72 0.30 -1.47 6.61
C ILE A 72 -1.06 -0.78 6.79
N GLY A 73 -2.10 -1.58 7.03
CA GLY A 73 -3.49 -1.14 7.12
C GLY A 73 -4.23 -1.10 5.78
N ASP A 74 -3.56 -1.38 4.66
CA ASP A 74 -4.21 -1.42 3.34
C ASP A 74 -5.00 -2.74 3.15
N SER A 75 -6.33 -2.68 3.23
CA SER A 75 -7.20 -3.85 3.10
C SER A 75 -7.32 -4.42 1.68
N LYS A 76 -7.01 -3.64 0.64
CA LYS A 76 -7.30 -4.01 -0.77
C LYS A 76 -6.05 -4.36 -1.57
N HIS A 77 -4.95 -3.66 -1.31
CA HIS A 77 -3.67 -3.85 -1.98
C HIS A 77 -2.56 -4.26 -1.01
N GLY A 78 -2.84 -4.33 0.30
CA GLY A 78 -1.88 -4.74 1.32
C GLY A 78 -1.88 -6.23 1.64
N ASP A 79 -1.09 -6.61 2.66
CA ASP A 79 -1.05 -7.98 3.19
C ASP A 79 -1.96 -8.08 4.42
N LEU A 80 -3.05 -8.85 4.30
CA LEU A 80 -4.03 -9.03 5.37
C LEU A 80 -3.44 -9.67 6.63
N ARG A 81 -2.40 -10.51 6.53
CA ARG A 81 -1.75 -11.12 7.70
C ARG A 81 -0.96 -10.07 8.46
N GLN A 82 -0.20 -9.25 7.74
CA GLN A 82 0.55 -8.13 8.30
C GLN A 82 -0.39 -7.09 8.91
N ASN A 83 -1.50 -6.77 8.25
CA ASN A 83 -2.48 -5.82 8.77
C ASN A 83 -3.12 -6.30 10.07
N ARG A 84 -3.50 -7.59 10.15
CA ARG A 84 -4.06 -8.16 11.39
C ARG A 84 -3.03 -8.14 12.53
N SER A 85 -1.81 -8.59 12.25
CA SER A 85 -0.73 -8.59 13.23
C SER A 85 -0.44 -7.17 13.72
N ALA A 86 -0.34 -6.19 12.80
CA ALA A 86 -0.12 -4.80 13.15
C ALA A 86 -1.27 -4.20 13.97
N ALA A 87 -2.53 -4.52 13.64
CA ALA A 87 -3.68 -4.06 14.41
C ALA A 87 -3.71 -4.66 15.83
N GLU A 88 -3.25 -5.90 16.00
CA GLU A 88 -3.19 -6.57 17.31
C GLU A 88 -2.05 -6.02 18.19
N HIS A 89 -0.91 -5.64 17.61
CA HIS A 89 0.30 -5.26 18.37
C HIS A 89 0.55 -3.75 18.47
N PHE A 90 -0.03 -2.94 17.57
CA PHE A 90 0.20 -1.50 17.49
C PHE A 90 -1.09 -0.65 17.47
N GLY A 91 -2.26 -1.30 17.50
CA GLY A 91 -3.58 -0.66 17.39
C GLY A 91 -4.32 -0.51 18.71
#